data_AF-A0A1Q8WUA5-F1
#
_entry.id   AF-A0A1Q8WUA5-F1
#
_cell.length_a   1.000
_cell.length_b   1.000
_cell.length_c   1.000
_cell.angle_alpha   90.00
_cell.angle_beta   90.00
_cell.angle_gamma   90.00
#
_symmetry.space_group_name_H-M   'P 1'
#
loop_
_entity.id
_entity.type
_entity.pdbx_description
1 polymer ?
#
loop_
_entity_poly.entity_id
_entity_poly.type
_entity_poly.pdbx_seq_one_letter_code
_entity_poly.pdbx_strand_id
1 'polypeptide(L)' 'MAAGILALFLGTLGIHNFYLGYTGKALFQLLGTLLSCGFLVPLIAIWAFIEGILILVARPGEAPWGVDASGMPLSG' A
#
# COMPACT_ATOMS: atom_id res chain seq x y z
N MET A 1 -8.99 7.73 3.83
CA MET A 1 -7.61 7.87 4.39
C MET A 1 -7.02 6.62 5.07
N ALA A 2 -7.84 5.64 5.48
CA ALA A 2 -7.37 4.45 6.20
C ALA A 2 -6.22 3.69 5.53
N ALA A 3 -6.25 3.53 4.20
CA ALA A 3 -5.20 2.85 3.43
C ALA A 3 -3.80 3.48 3.60
N GLY A 4 -3.71 4.81 3.65
CA GLY A 4 -2.43 5.51 3.82
C GLY A 4 -1.84 5.32 5.22
N ILE A 5 -2.69 5.32 6.26
CA ILE A 5 -2.27 5.02 7.63
C ILE A 5 -1.82 3.56 7.75
N LEU A 6 -2.58 2.63 7.17
CA LEU A 6 -2.21 1.21 7.10
C LEU A 6 -0.86 1.01 6.40
N ALA A 7 -0.55 1.79 5.38
CA ALA A 7 0.72 1.74 4.69
C ALA A 7 1.89 2.23 5.57
N LEU A 8 1.70 3.24 6.41
CA LEU A 8 2.76 3.74 7.30
C LEU A 8 3.10 2.77 8.45
N PHE A 9 2.10 2.12 9.03
CA PHE A 9 2.33 1.23 10.19
C PHE A 9 2.54 -0.24 9.78
N LEU A 10 1.76 -0.74 8.82
CA LEU A 10 1.69 -2.15 8.42
C LEU A 10 2.04 -2.34 6.92
N GLY A 11 2.73 -1.37 6.33
CA GLY A 11 3.06 -1.33 4.91
C GLY A 11 3.94 -2.48 4.42
N THR A 12 4.87 -2.93 5.27
CA THR A 12 5.79 -4.04 4.94
C THR A 12 5.06 -5.35 4.64
N LEU A 13 3.87 -5.54 5.22
CA LEU A 13 3.03 -6.71 4.99
C LEU A 13 2.09 -6.56 3.78
N GLY A 14 2.04 -5.37 3.17
CA GLY A 14 1.18 -5.06 2.02
C GLY A 14 -0.32 -4.95 2.32
N ILE A 15 -0.69 -4.77 3.60
CA ILE A 15 -2.09 -4.75 4.04
C ILE A 15 -2.90 -3.61 3.42
N HIS A 16 -2.29 -2.44 3.22
CA HIS A 16 -2.91 -1.32 2.52
C HIS A 16 -3.25 -1.66 1.06
N ASN A 17 -2.40 -2.42 0.37
CA ASN A 17 -2.66 -2.87 -0.99
C ASN A 17 -3.77 -3.93 -1.04
N PHE A 18 -3.89 -4.81 -0.02
CA PHE A 18 -5.07 -5.69 0.11
C PHE A 18 -6.35 -4.88 0.32
N TYR A 19 -6.30 -3.86 1.17
CA TYR A 19 -7.43 -2.97 1.46
C TYR A 19 -7.90 -2.22 0.22
N LEU A 20 -6.98 -1.79 -0.65
CA LEU A 20 -7.27 -1.11 -1.91
C LEU A 20 -7.66 -2.07 -3.06
N GLY A 21 -7.69 -3.39 -2.82
CA GLY A 21 -7.99 -4.39 -3.85
C GLY A 21 -6.83 -4.72 -4.80
N TYR A 22 -5.62 -4.22 -4.54
CA TYR A 22 -4.40 -4.54 -5.29
C TYR A 22 -3.75 -5.84 -4.80
N THR A 23 -4.48 -6.96 -4.88
CA THR A 23 -4.05 -8.28 -4.37
C THR A 23 -2.69 -8.73 -4.90
N GLY A 24 -2.37 -8.46 -6.17
CA GLY A 24 -1.06 -8.81 -6.75
C GLY A 24 0.11 -8.07 -6.10
N LYS A 25 -0.02 -6.75 -5.89
CA LYS A 25 1.00 -5.94 -5.20
C LYS A 25 1.15 -6.38 -3.74
N ALA A 26 0.01 -6.60 -3.09
CA ALA A 26 -0.03 -7.00 -1.69
C ALA A 26 0.64 -8.38 -1.48
N LEU A 27 0.37 -9.34 -2.37
CA LEU A 27 1.01 -10.65 -2.33
C LEU A 27 2.51 -10.57 -2.60
N PHE A 28 2.95 -9.70 -3.52
CA PHE A 28 4.38 -9.48 -3.74
C PHE A 28 5.07 -8.93 -2.48
N GLN A 29 4.47 -7.96 -1.79
CA GLN A 29 5.01 -7.42 -0.53
C GLN A 29 5.04 -8.48 0.58
N LEU A 30 3.96 -9.27 0.72
CA LEU A 30 3.87 -10.33 1.73
C LEU A 30 4.85 -11.48 1.47
N LEU A 31 4.89 -12.00 0.24
CA LEU A 31 5.82 -13.07 -0.13
C LEU A 31 7.26 -12.56 -0.15
N GLY A 32 7.49 -11.33 -0.61
CA GLY A 32 8.79 -10.69 -0.60
C GLY A 32 9.34 -10.56 0.81
N THR A 33 8.53 -10.17 1.79
CA THR A 33 8.96 -10.13 3.20
C THR A 33 9.15 -11.53 3.80
N LEU A 34 8.24 -12.47 3.54
CA LEU A 34 8.25 -13.80 4.15
C LEU A 34 9.31 -14.74 3.55
N LEU A 35 9.36 -14.86 2.22
CA LEU A 35 10.26 -15.78 1.51
C LEU A 35 11.72 -15.30 1.49
N SER A 36 11.95 -13.98 1.62
CA SER A 36 13.31 -13.45 1.77
C SER A 36 13.84 -13.54 3.20
N CYS A 37 13.10 -14.19 4.12
CA CYS A 37 13.41 -14.21 5.56
C CYS A 37 13.70 -12.81 6.13
N GLY A 38 12.97 -11.80 5.64
CA GLY A 38 13.13 -10.42 6.06
C GLY A 38 14.22 -9.61 5.36
N PHE A 39 15.02 -10.20 4.46
CA PHE A 39 16.10 -9.47 3.77
C PHE A 39 15.59 -8.30 2.91
N LEU A 40 14.42 -8.46 2.28
CA LEU A 40 13.81 -7.42 1.46
C LEU A 40 12.97 -6.40 2.25
N VAL A 41 12.82 -6.58 3.58
CA VAL A 41 11.98 -5.70 4.42
C VAL A 41 12.37 -4.22 4.31
N PRO A 42 13.65 -3.82 4.29
CA PRO A 42 14.01 -2.40 4.18
C PRO A 42 13.53 -1.77 2.85
N LEU A 43 13.64 -2.51 1.75
CA LEU A 43 13.21 -2.06 0.44
C LEU A 43 11.68 -1.96 0.35
N ILE A 44 10.98 -2.97 0.89
CA ILE A 44 9.51 -3.00 0.93
C ILE A 44 8.99 -1.92 1.88
N ALA A 45 9.68 -1.64 2.99
CA ALA A 45 9.32 -0.57 3.92
C ALA A 45 9.39 0.81 3.26
N ILE A 46 10.47 1.10 2.51
CA ILE A 46 10.61 2.36 1.78
C ILE A 46 9.49 2.49 0.73
N TRP A 47 9.23 1.43 -0.03
CA TRP A 47 8.15 1.43 -1.01
C TRP A 47 6.79 1.70 -0.35
N ALA A 48 6.43 0.97 0.70
CA ALA A 48 5.16 1.14 1.38
C ALA A 48 5.03 2.50 2.08
N PHE A 49 6.13 3.06 2.58
CA PHE A 49 6.16 4.42 3.13
C PHE A 49 5.83 5.46 2.05
N ILE A 50 6.46 5.36 0.87
CA ILE A 50 6.19 6.26 -0.25
C ILE A 50 4.74 6.12 -0.73
N GLU A 51 4.25 4.89 -0.94
CA GLU A 51 2.83 4.66 -1.30
C GLU A 51 1.89 5.24 -0.24
N GLY A 52 2.20 5.05 1.05
CA GLY A 52 1.42 5.58 2.16
C GLY A 52 1.30 7.10 2.13
N ILE A 53 2.41 7.81 1.94
CA ILE A 53 2.39 9.28 1.81
C ILE A 53 1.60 9.70 0.58
N LEU A 54 1.81 9.07 -0.58
CA LEU A 54 1.10 9.39 -1.81
C LEU A 54 -0.42 9.22 -1.65
N ILE A 55 -0.88 8.15 -0.99
CA ILE A 55 -2.29 7.90 -0.68
C ILE A 55 -2.85 8.96 0.28
N LEU A 56 -2.07 9.42 1.26
CA LEU A 56 -2.52 10.43 2.23
C LEU A 56 -2.66 11.83 1.63
N VAL A 57 -1.82 12.17 0.66
CA VAL A 57 -1.82 13.50 0.02
C VAL A 57 -2.67 13.55 -1.25
N ALA A 58 -3.05 12.41 -1.81
CA ALA A 58 -3.88 12.34 -3.00
C ALA A 58 -5.27 12.94 -2.77
N ARG A 59 -5.79 13.64 -3.78
CA ARG A 59 -7.18 14.11 -3.74
C ARG A 59 -8.13 12.91 -3.94
N PRO A 60 -9.24 12.82 -3.22
CA PRO A 60 -10.23 11.77 -3.44
C PRO A 60 -10.65 11.72 -4.91
N GLY A 61 -10.54 10.54 -5.54
CA GLY A 61 -10.86 10.32 -6.96
C GLY A 61 -9.72 10.64 -7.94
N GLU A 62 -8.59 11.17 -7.48
CA GLU A 62 -7.44 11.44 -8.35
C GLU A 62 -6.58 10.19 -8.54
N ALA A 63 -6.68 9.56 -9.72
CA ALA A 63 -5.81 8.45 -10.06
C ALA A 63 -4.33 8.88 -10.14
N PRO A 64 -3.37 8.03 -9.73
CA PRO A 64 -3.56 6.63 -9.32
C PRO A 64 -3.74 6.42 -7.80
N TRP A 65 -3.53 7.43 -6.96
CA TRP A 65 -3.41 7.26 -5.50
C TRP A 65 -4.67 7.62 -4.69
N GLY A 66 -5.62 8.32 -5.32
CA GLY A 66 -6.91 8.73 -4.75
C GLY A 66 -8.06 7.79 -5.12
N VAL A 67 -7.79 6.65 -5.75
CA VAL A 67 -8.76 5.63 -6.13
C VAL A 67 -8.29 4.23 -5.70
N ASP A 68 -9.23 3.30 -5.56
CA ASP A 68 -8.94 1.88 -5.34
C ASP A 68 -8.74 1.11 -6.67
N ALA A 69 -8.51 -0.20 -6.58
CA ALA A 69 -8.34 -1.07 -7.75
C ALA A 69 -9.58 -1.14 -8.68
N SER A 70 -10.76 -0.79 -8.17
CA SER A 70 -12.01 -0.73 -8.94
C SER A 70 -12.27 0.67 -9.51
N GLY A 71 -11.36 1.63 -9.26
CA GLY A 71 -11.51 3.03 -9.65
C GLY A 71 -12.43 3.83 -8.74
N MET A 72 -12.85 3.27 -7.60
CA MET A 72 -13.69 4.00 -6.64
C MET A 72 -12.84 5.00 -5.86
N PRO A 73 -13.33 6.25 -5.67
CA PRO A 73 -12.61 7.26 -4.93
C PRO A 73 -12.42 6.85 -3.46
N LEU A 74 -11.22 7.06 -2.93
CA LEU A 74 -10.96 6.83 -1.52
C LEU A 74 -11.67 7.91 -0.70
N SER A 75 -12.65 7.51 0.12
CA SER A 75 -13.29 8.44 1.05
C SER A 75 -12.32 8.82 2.17
N GLY A 76 -12.37 10.11 2.52
CA GLY A 76 -11.61 10.72 3.62
C GLY A 76 -11.85 9.99 4.92
#